data_AF-A0A2N1RR11-F1
#
_entry.id   AF-A0A2N1RR11-F1
#
_cell.length_a   1.000
_cell.length_b   1.000
_cell.length_c   1.000
_cell.angle_alpha   90.00
_cell.angle_beta   90.00
_cell.angle_gamma   90.00
#
_symmetry.space_group_name_H-M   'P 1'
#
loop_
_entity.id
_entity.type
_entity.pdbx_description
1 polymer ?
#
loop_
_entity_poly.entity_id
_entity_poly.type
_entity_poly.pdbx_seq_one_letter_code
_entity_poly.pdbx_strand_id
1 'polypeptide(L)'
;MPAKAKSTVKKVRKNVKKTNLTKLYNHMHKMSIDAVDSEVIKRFKVLIDACEEDLPKSIIDTLISEPKGADTSVFPEGLQPYVKHYVFMIKRDKNQKKA
;
A
#
# COMPACT_ATOMS: atom_id res chain seq x y z
N MET A 1 27.39 13.60 24.24
CA MET A 1 26.29 12.63 24.44
C MET A 1 25.04 13.42 24.79
N PRO A 2 23.84 13.17 24.21
CA PRO A 2 23.15 11.88 24.27
C PRO A 2 22.56 11.35 22.95
N ALA A 3 22.41 10.03 22.92
CA ALA A 3 21.84 9.22 21.85
C ALA A 3 20.33 9.42 21.71
N LYS A 4 19.84 9.66 20.48
CA LYS A 4 18.41 9.57 20.18
C LYS A 4 18.01 8.10 20.07
N ALA A 5 17.20 7.69 21.05
CA ALA A 5 16.56 6.41 21.15
C ALA A 5 15.83 6.03 19.86
N LYS A 6 16.19 4.87 19.30
CA LYS A 6 15.43 4.21 18.23
C LYS A 6 14.20 3.59 18.89
N SER A 7 13.06 4.25 18.75
CA SER A 7 11.78 3.76 19.24
C SER A 7 11.41 2.44 18.56
N THR A 8 11.34 1.41 19.38
CA THR A 8 10.73 0.10 19.18
C THR A 8 9.26 0.21 18.78
N VAL A 9 8.87 -0.37 17.64
CA VAL A 9 7.46 -0.75 17.37
C VAL A 9 7.39 -2.20 16.90
N LYS A 10 7.07 -3.05 17.88
CA LYS A 10 6.15 -4.19 17.86
C LYS A 10 6.28 -5.24 16.73
N LYS A 11 6.85 -6.37 17.16
CA LYS A 11 6.62 -7.74 16.69
C LYS A 11 5.11 -8.02 16.57
N VAL A 12 4.61 -8.30 15.36
CA VAL A 12 3.33 -9.00 15.15
C VAL A 12 3.63 -10.27 14.36
N ARG A 13 3.56 -11.41 15.05
CA ARG A 13 3.50 -12.74 14.45
C ARG A 13 2.11 -12.92 13.84
N LYS A 14 1.98 -13.03 12.52
CA LYS A 14 0.94 -13.86 11.86
C LYS A 14 1.52 -14.39 10.54
N ASN A 15 1.83 -15.68 10.56
CA ASN A 15 2.21 -16.45 9.39
C ASN A 15 0.95 -16.66 8.52
N VAL A 16 1.16 -16.85 7.22
CA VAL A 16 0.24 -17.43 6.21
C VAL A 16 -0.66 -16.44 5.41
N LYS A 17 -0.25 -16.24 4.13
CA LYS A 17 -1.07 -15.94 2.94
C LYS A 17 -1.75 -14.57 2.75
N LYS A 18 -1.28 -13.48 3.39
CA LYS A 18 -1.64 -12.09 2.98
C LYS A 18 -0.50 -11.38 2.24
N THR A 19 0.30 -12.13 1.48
CA THR A 19 1.56 -11.61 0.90
C THR A 19 1.29 -10.50 -0.13
N ASN A 20 0.16 -10.57 -0.82
CA ASN A 20 -0.12 -9.76 -2.00
C ASN A 20 -0.56 -8.34 -1.62
N LEU A 21 -1.61 -8.21 -0.82
CA LEU A 21 -2.04 -6.93 -0.26
C LEU A 21 -0.93 -6.28 0.58
N THR A 22 -0.19 -7.07 1.36
CA THR A 22 0.95 -6.58 2.16
C THR A 22 2.09 -6.06 1.28
N LYS A 23 2.30 -6.66 0.09
CA LYS A 23 3.29 -6.20 -0.88
C LYS A 23 2.90 -4.84 -1.47
N LEU A 24 1.63 -4.65 -1.82
CA LEU A 24 1.11 -3.36 -2.27
C LEU A 24 1.21 -2.30 -1.17
N TYR A 25 0.84 -2.64 0.07
CA TYR A 25 1.00 -1.78 1.23
C TYR A 25 2.45 -1.30 1.41
N ASN A 26 3.42 -2.22 1.37
CA ASN A 26 4.83 -1.86 1.50
C ASN A 26 5.32 -0.98 0.35
N HIS A 27 4.79 -1.19 -0.85
CA HIS A 27 5.12 -0.36 -2.00
C HIS A 27 4.57 1.07 -1.84
N MET A 28 3.30 1.21 -1.45
CA MET A 28 2.68 2.49 -1.08
C MET A 28 3.45 3.20 0.02
N HIS A 29 3.83 2.49 1.09
CA HIS A 29 4.54 3.03 2.25
C HIS A 29 5.95 3.51 1.93
N LYS A 30 6.60 2.96 0.91
CA LYS A 30 7.89 3.48 0.43
C LYS A 30 7.76 4.77 -0.37
N MET A 31 6.58 5.02 -0.95
CA MET A 31 6.30 6.14 -1.84
C MET A 31 5.51 7.26 -1.16
N SER A 32 5.11 7.06 0.09
CA SER A 32 4.43 8.08 0.88
C SER A 32 5.37 9.20 1.25
N ILE A 33 4.94 10.42 0.95
CA ILE A 33 5.70 11.65 1.21
C ILE A 33 4.87 12.57 2.10
N ASP A 34 3.55 12.58 1.92
CA ASP A 34 2.65 13.49 2.63
C ASP A 34 1.91 12.84 3.80
N ALA A 35 1.34 13.70 4.66
CA ALA A 35 0.46 13.28 5.75
C ALA A 35 -0.75 12.48 5.23
N VAL A 36 -1.30 12.88 4.07
CA VAL A 36 -2.41 12.19 3.41
C VAL A 36 -2.02 10.76 3.04
N ASP A 37 -0.85 10.56 2.44
CA ASP A 37 -0.36 9.23 2.08
C ASP A 37 -0.26 8.34 3.32
N SER A 38 0.29 8.88 4.41
CA SER A 38 0.43 8.17 5.68
C SER A 38 -0.91 7.75 6.28
N GLU A 39 -1.95 8.59 6.17
CA GLU A 39 -3.31 8.23 6.58
C GLU A 39 -3.92 7.15 5.69
N VAL A 40 -3.79 7.29 4.36
CA VAL A 40 -4.25 6.29 3.40
C VAL A 40 -3.61 4.94 3.69
N ILE A 41 -2.30 4.90 3.95
CA ILE A 41 -1.57 3.68 4.28
C ILE A 41 -2.03 3.08 5.60
N LYS A 42 -2.25 3.90 6.64
CA LYS A 42 -2.76 3.41 7.94
C LYS A 42 -4.13 2.77 7.78
N ARG A 43 -5.06 3.43 7.09
CA ARG A 43 -6.40 2.91 6.85
C ARG A 43 -6.37 1.67 5.94
N PHE A 44 -5.50 1.66 4.93
CA PHE A 44 -5.27 0.49 4.08
C PHE A 44 -4.78 -0.71 4.88
N LYS A 45 -3.87 -0.51 5.84
CA LYS A 45 -3.40 -1.58 6.75
C LYS A 45 -4.53 -2.16 7.60
N VAL A 46 -5.36 -1.30 8.19
CA VAL A 46 -6.53 -1.74 8.97
C VAL A 46 -7.46 -2.56 8.09
N LEU A 47 -7.69 -2.11 6.85
CA LEU A 47 -8.49 -2.84 5.88
C LEU A 47 -7.89 -4.21 5.54
N ILE A 48 -6.58 -4.30 5.31
CA ILE A 48 -5.88 -5.58 5.07
C ILE A 48 -5.98 -6.52 6.29
N ASP A 49 -5.88 -5.97 7.50
CA ASP A 49 -5.98 -6.75 8.73
C ASP A 49 -7.40 -7.29 8.92
N ALA A 50 -8.41 -6.45 8.65
CA ALA A 50 -9.84 -6.78 8.71
C ALA A 50 -10.32 -7.63 7.53
N CYS A 51 -9.65 -7.57 6.38
CA CYS A 51 -9.98 -8.38 5.21
C CYS A 51 -9.50 -9.81 5.46
N GLU A 52 -10.42 -10.74 5.68
CA GLU A 52 -10.10 -12.16 5.89
C GLU A 52 -9.72 -12.87 4.58
N GLU A 53 -10.17 -12.34 3.44
CA GLU A 53 -9.88 -12.84 2.10
C GLU A 53 -8.70 -12.09 1.44
N ASP A 54 -7.78 -12.83 0.81
CA ASP A 54 -6.68 -12.24 0.05
C ASP A 54 -7.18 -11.82 -1.34
N LEU A 55 -6.73 -10.67 -1.83
CA LEU A 55 -7.01 -10.30 -3.22
C LEU A 55 -6.23 -11.22 -4.18
N PRO A 56 -6.81 -11.60 -5.33
CA PRO A 56 -6.13 -12.39 -6.33
C PRO A 56 -4.79 -11.77 -6.70
N LYS A 57 -3.75 -12.61 -6.76
CA LYS A 57 -2.40 -12.17 -7.12
C LYS A 57 -2.38 -11.40 -8.44
N SER A 58 -3.16 -11.84 -9.42
CA SER A 58 -3.26 -11.15 -10.72
C SER A 58 -3.74 -9.72 -10.58
N ILE A 59 -4.69 -9.41 -9.69
CA ILE A 59 -5.20 -8.05 -9.52
C ILE A 59 -4.11 -7.15 -8.92
N ILE A 60 -3.39 -7.63 -7.90
CA ILE A 60 -2.30 -6.89 -7.28
C ILE A 60 -1.11 -6.73 -8.22
N ASP A 61 -0.76 -7.79 -8.96
CA ASP A 61 0.36 -7.77 -9.89
C ASP A 61 0.09 -6.84 -11.07
N THR A 62 -1.12 -6.88 -11.64
CA THR A 62 -1.57 -5.92 -12.66
C THR A 62 -1.56 -4.49 -12.11
N LEU A 63 -2.02 -4.27 -10.87
CA LEU A 63 -1.97 -2.94 -10.26
C LEU A 63 -0.53 -2.44 -10.05
N ILE A 64 0.41 -3.30 -9.71
CA ILE A 64 1.82 -2.93 -9.53
C ILE A 64 2.51 -2.71 -10.88
N SER A 65 2.28 -3.59 -11.85
CA SER A 65 2.89 -3.55 -13.19
C SER A 65 2.31 -2.43 -14.04
N GLU A 66 0.98 -2.29 -14.07
CA GLU A 66 0.26 -1.29 -14.84
C GLU A 66 -0.78 -0.52 -14.00
N PRO A 67 -0.33 0.31 -13.03
CA PRO A 67 -1.24 1.07 -12.18
C PRO A 67 -2.10 2.06 -12.96
N LYS A 68 -1.65 2.54 -14.12
CA LYS A 68 -2.41 3.49 -14.94
C LYS A 68 -3.59 2.83 -15.68
N GLY A 69 -3.51 1.54 -15.98
CA GLY A 69 -4.56 0.76 -16.65
C GLY A 69 -5.32 -0.16 -15.69
N ALA A 70 -4.96 -0.17 -14.40
CA ALA A 70 -5.63 -0.98 -13.42
C ALA A 70 -7.07 -0.51 -13.21
N ASP A 71 -8.01 -1.39 -13.52
CA ASP A 71 -9.43 -1.12 -13.37
C ASP A 71 -9.78 -1.06 -11.88
N THR A 72 -10.19 0.11 -11.37
CA THR A 72 -10.54 0.23 -9.95
C THR A 72 -11.85 -0.46 -9.62
N SER A 73 -12.68 -0.77 -10.61
CA SER A 73 -14.00 -1.37 -10.43
C SER A 73 -13.92 -2.85 -10.08
N VAL A 74 -12.80 -3.52 -10.40
CA VAL A 74 -12.56 -4.91 -9.97
C VAL A 74 -12.20 -5.02 -8.49
N PHE A 75 -11.96 -3.90 -7.82
CA PHE A 75 -11.71 -3.86 -6.38
C PHE A 75 -13.01 -3.65 -5.62
N PRO A 76 -13.14 -4.27 -4.43
CA PRO A 76 -14.23 -3.99 -3.50
C PRO A 76 -14.36 -2.48 -3.28
N GLU A 77 -15.58 -1.97 -3.11
CA GLU A 77 -15.84 -0.52 -2.97
C GLU A 77 -14.97 0.14 -1.89
N GLY A 78 -14.73 -0.58 -0.79
CA GLY A 78 -13.83 -0.12 0.28
C GLY A 78 -12.37 0.05 -0.15
N LEU A 79 -11.90 -0.69 -1.16
CA LEU A 79 -10.51 -0.66 -1.65
C LEU A 79 -10.27 0.36 -2.77
N GLN A 80 -11.31 0.69 -3.54
CA GLN A 80 -11.22 1.62 -4.68
C GLN A 80 -10.52 2.96 -4.37
N PRO A 81 -10.83 3.68 -3.27
CA PRO A 81 -10.15 4.95 -2.98
C PRO A 81 -8.65 4.76 -2.73
N TYR A 82 -8.25 3.65 -2.11
CA TYR A 82 -6.84 3.32 -1.86
C TYR A 82 -6.08 3.01 -3.14
N VAL A 83 -6.74 2.29 -4.05
CA VAL A 83 -6.18 1.96 -5.36
C VAL A 83 -6.03 3.23 -6.19
N LYS A 84 -7.06 4.09 -6.27
CA LYS A 84 -6.98 5.39 -6.96
C LYS A 84 -5.83 6.25 -6.42
N HIS A 85 -5.68 6.29 -5.09
CA HIS A 85 -4.58 7.00 -4.44
C HIS A 85 -3.22 6.40 -4.81
N TYR A 86 -3.09 5.08 -4.82
CA TYR A 86 -1.86 4.42 -5.26
C TYR A 86 -1.49 4.76 -6.71
N VAL A 87 -2.45 4.77 -7.64
CA VAL A 87 -2.20 5.17 -9.04
C VAL A 87 -1.68 6.60 -9.12
N PHE A 88 -2.25 7.50 -8.31
CA PHE A 88 -1.78 8.87 -8.19
C PHE A 88 -0.35 8.96 -7.65
N MET A 89 -0.04 8.21 -6.58
CA MET A 89 1.32 8.14 -6.00
C MET A 89 2.34 7.61 -7.02
N ILE A 90 2.00 6.58 -7.81
CA ILE A 90 2.88 6.02 -8.85
C ILE A 90 3.12 7.03 -9.98
N LYS A 91 2.09 7.76 -10.40
CA LYS A 91 2.25 8.85 -11.37
C LYS A 91 3.25 9.89 -10.87
N ARG A 92 3.19 10.25 -9.57
CA ARG A 92 4.14 11.18 -8.94
C ARG A 92 5.56 10.63 -8.86
N ASP A 93 5.75 9.39 -8.39
CA ASP A 93 7.08 8.77 -8.25
C ASP A 93 7.78 8.58 -9.60
N LYS A 94 7.06 8.12 -10.64
CA LYS A 94 7.63 8.01 -12.00
C LYS A 94 8.06 9.37 -12.57
N ASN A 95 7.39 10.46 -12.16
CA ASN A 95 7.75 11.81 -12.56
C ASN A 95 8.93 12.36 -11.75
N GLN A 96 9.05 11.97 -10.48
CA GLN A 96 10.17 12.31 -9.60
C GLN A 96 11.47 11.57 -9.94
N LYS A 97 11.41 10.29 -10.35
CA LYS A 97 12.59 9.49 -10.77
C LYS A 97 13.15 9.85 -12.14
N LYS A 98 12.46 10.69 -12.91
CA LYS A 98 12.92 11.20 -14.22
C LYS A 98 13.63 12.56 -14.14
N ALA A 99 13.80 13.11 -12.94
CA ALA A 99 14.50 14.36 -12.68
C ALA A 99 15.92 14.10 -12.15
#